data_AF-A0A6L8QEK4-F1
#
_entry.id   AF-A0A6L8QEK4-F1
#
_cell.length_a   1.000
_cell.length_b   1.000
_cell.length_c   1.000
_cell.angle_alpha   90.00
_cell.angle_beta   90.00
_cell.angle_gamma   90.00
#
_symmetry.space_group_name_H-M   'P 1'
#
loop_
_entity.id
_entity.type
_entity.pdbx_description
1 polymer ?
#
loop_
_entity_poly.entity_id
_entity_poly.type
_entity_poly.pdbx_seq_one_letter_code
_entity_poly.pdbx_strand_id
1 'polypeptide(L)'
;GFEGLVMSDDLEMKAIQDKPESIPLLGTNAGIDLFLICHDLEKVNILQNAMIQDIERGLIQQSTIDQSLARIFKVKKRLQTSENTDLDLEDILQENHKLAQEMREYFKE
;
A
#
# COMPACT_ATOMS: atom_id res chain seq x y z
N GLY A 1 -16.23 11.86 8.57
CA GLY A 1 -14.79 12.16 8.50
C GLY A 1 -14.37 12.03 7.05
N PHE A 2 -13.13 11.64 6.79
CA PHE A 2 -12.78 11.10 5.48
C PHE A 2 -13.34 9.68 5.36
N GLU A 3 -14.09 9.38 4.31
CA GLU A 3 -14.79 8.09 4.11
C GLU A 3 -14.17 7.27 2.95
N GLY A 4 -12.98 7.66 2.50
CA GLY A 4 -12.23 6.97 1.46
C GLY A 4 -11.26 5.94 2.04
N LEU A 5 -10.50 5.30 1.13
CA LEU A 5 -9.46 4.34 1.48
C LEU A 5 -8.26 5.07 2.12
N VAL A 6 -7.79 4.58 3.25
CA VAL A 6 -6.52 5.02 3.87
C VAL A 6 -5.45 3.97 3.61
N MET A 7 -4.33 4.38 3.06
CA MET A 7 -3.18 3.53 2.76
C MET A 7 -1.95 4.06 3.48
N SER A 8 -1.11 3.16 4.00
CA SER A 8 0.18 3.55 4.58
C SER A 8 1.16 4.00 3.50
N ASP A 9 2.18 4.76 3.89
CA ASP A 9 3.41 4.83 3.11
C ASP A 9 4.17 3.49 3.21
N ASP A 10 5.30 3.38 2.49
CA ASP A 10 6.16 2.19 2.52
C ASP A 10 6.62 1.89 3.96
N LEU A 11 6.23 0.73 4.47
CA LEU A 11 6.57 0.30 5.82
C LEU A 11 8.05 -0.08 5.97
N GLU A 12 8.81 -0.09 4.88
CA GLU A 12 10.27 -0.28 4.91
C GLU A 12 11.05 1.02 5.12
N MET A 13 10.34 2.17 5.19
CA MET A 13 10.96 3.44 5.55
C MET A 13 11.58 3.39 6.95
N LYS A 14 12.75 4.02 7.11
CA LYS A 14 13.51 4.07 8.37
C LYS A 14 12.74 4.69 9.55
N ALA A 15 11.67 5.44 9.27
CA ALA A 15 10.79 5.99 10.30
C ALA A 15 9.98 4.90 11.03
N ILE A 16 9.71 3.78 10.35
CA ILE A 16 9.05 2.61 10.92
C ILE A 16 10.13 1.71 11.51
N GLN A 17 10.19 1.67 12.85
CA GLN A 17 11.12 0.84 13.60
C GLN A 17 10.44 -0.39 14.21
N ASP A 18 9.11 -0.45 14.13
CA ASP A 18 8.33 -1.57 14.62
C ASP A 18 8.61 -2.83 13.81
N LYS A 19 8.48 -3.98 14.47
CA LYS A 19 8.59 -5.25 13.79
C LYS A 19 7.36 -5.47 12.88
N PRO A 20 7.52 -6.05 11.68
CA PRO A 20 6.39 -6.27 10.77
C PRO A 20 5.20 -6.98 11.40
N GLU A 21 5.44 -7.88 12.37
CA GLU A 21 4.41 -8.64 13.09
C GLU A 21 3.53 -7.77 14.01
N SER A 22 4.02 -6.65 14.51
CA SER A 22 3.23 -5.78 15.41
C SER A 22 2.40 -4.74 14.66
N ILE A 23 2.68 -4.53 13.38
CA ILE A 23 2.04 -3.48 12.57
C ILE A 23 0.56 -3.74 12.29
N PRO A 24 0.08 -4.97 11.98
CA PRO A 24 -1.31 -5.21 11.63
C PRO A 24 -2.31 -4.67 12.65
N LEU A 25 -2.16 -5.03 13.92
CA LEU A 25 -3.06 -4.59 14.98
C LEU A 25 -3.00 -3.06 15.16
N LEU A 26 -1.79 -2.50 15.24
CA LEU A 26 -1.59 -1.06 15.44
C LEU A 26 -2.20 -0.24 14.28
N GLY A 27 -1.87 -0.61 13.05
CA GLY A 27 -2.33 0.11 11.87
C GLY A 27 -3.82 -0.06 11.62
N THR A 28 -4.37 -1.26 11.85
CA THR A 28 -5.81 -1.49 11.69
C THR A 28 -6.60 -0.69 12.73
N ASN A 29 -6.13 -0.64 13.99
CA ASN A 29 -6.74 0.20 15.03
C ASN A 29 -6.61 1.70 14.73
N ALA A 30 -5.57 2.11 14.01
CA ALA A 30 -5.40 3.48 13.51
C ALA A 30 -6.28 3.79 12.29
N GLY A 31 -6.98 2.80 11.72
CA GLY A 31 -7.86 2.97 10.57
C GLY A 31 -7.18 2.86 9.20
N ILE A 32 -5.98 2.26 9.14
CA ILE A 32 -5.32 1.93 7.87
C ILE A 32 -6.08 0.77 7.23
N ASP A 33 -6.49 0.95 5.97
CA ASP A 33 -7.17 -0.08 5.19
C ASP A 33 -6.20 -0.91 4.35
N LEU A 34 -5.08 -0.33 3.92
CA LEU A 34 -4.10 -0.96 3.04
C LEU A 34 -2.66 -0.65 3.49
N PHE A 35 -1.88 -1.71 3.71
CA PHE A 35 -0.47 -1.62 4.10
C PHE A 35 0.43 -1.78 2.87
N LEU A 36 1.41 -0.88 2.72
CA LEU A 36 2.34 -0.86 1.59
C LEU A 36 3.74 -1.35 2.02
N ILE A 37 4.27 -2.34 1.29
CA ILE A 37 5.67 -2.80 1.39
C ILE A 37 6.17 -2.94 -0.05
N CYS A 38 7.23 -2.20 -0.41
CA CYS A 38 7.62 -2.05 -1.80
C CYS A 38 8.65 -3.07 -2.31
N HIS A 39 9.51 -3.62 -1.44
CA HIS A 39 10.71 -4.34 -1.88
C HIS A 39 10.84 -5.74 -1.27
N ASP A 40 10.46 -5.95 -0.01
CA ASP A 40 10.71 -7.20 0.71
C ASP A 40 9.47 -8.09 0.85
N LEU A 41 9.41 -9.15 0.04
CA LEU A 41 8.33 -10.13 0.05
C LEU A 41 8.28 -10.95 1.35
N GLU A 42 9.41 -11.15 2.04
CA GLU A 42 9.41 -11.86 3.32
C GLU A 42 8.67 -11.05 4.37
N LYS A 43 8.89 -9.72 4.41
CA LYS A 43 8.12 -8.82 5.29
C LYS A 43 6.64 -8.80 4.97
N VAL A 44 6.26 -8.87 3.70
CA VAL A 44 4.84 -9.01 3.29
C VAL A 44 4.23 -10.26 3.91
N ASN A 45 4.90 -11.41 3.79
CA ASN A 45 4.41 -12.67 4.35
C ASN A 45 4.32 -12.63 5.88
N ILE A 46 5.32 -12.04 6.55
CA ILE A 46 5.32 -11.89 8.00
C ILE A 46 4.14 -11.03 8.46
N LEU A 47 3.93 -9.87 7.84
CA LEU A 47 2.83 -8.96 8.16
C LEU A 47 1.47 -9.63 7.90
N GLN A 48 1.32 -10.32 6.77
CA GLN A 48 0.10 -11.06 6.43
C GLN A 48 -0.21 -12.14 7.46
N ASN A 49 0.78 -12.95 7.83
CA ASN A 49 0.60 -14.03 8.81
C ASN A 49 0.22 -13.47 10.19
N ALA A 50 0.85 -12.38 10.62
CA ALA A 50 0.50 -11.71 11.86
C ALA A 50 -0.93 -11.15 11.83
N MET A 51 -1.34 -10.53 10.71
CA MET A 51 -2.71 -10.05 10.55
C MET A 51 -3.74 -11.18 10.65
N ILE A 52 -3.48 -12.33 10.00
CA ILE A 52 -4.36 -13.51 10.10
C ILE A 52 -4.47 -13.97 11.55
N GLN A 53 -3.34 -14.10 12.26
CA GLN A 53 -3.35 -14.50 13.67
C GLN A 53 -4.11 -13.51 14.56
N ASP A 54 -3.95 -12.20 14.33
CA ASP A 54 -4.65 -11.17 15.09
C ASP A 54 -6.17 -11.23 14.87
N ILE A 55 -6.61 -11.54 13.64
CA ILE A 55 -8.03 -11.75 13.33
C ILE A 55 -8.55 -13.03 13.99
N GLU A 56 -7.83 -14.15 13.85
CA GLU A 56 -8.22 -15.45 14.43
C GLU A 56 -8.31 -15.41 15.97
N ARG A 57 -7.44 -14.63 16.60
CA ARG A 57 -7.44 -14.39 18.06
C ARG A 57 -8.50 -13.37 18.50
N GLY A 58 -9.19 -12.73 17.57
CA GLY A 58 -10.18 -11.68 17.84
C GLY A 58 -9.58 -10.36 18.32
N LEU A 59 -8.28 -10.14 18.14
CA LEU A 59 -7.61 -8.85 18.41
C LEU A 59 -8.00 -7.81 17.38
N ILE A 60 -8.14 -8.23 16.11
CA ILE A 60 -8.77 -7.45 15.06
C ILE A 60 -10.16 -8.03 14.79
N GLN A 61 -11.20 -7.20 14.91
CA GLN A 61 -12.55 -7.64 14.64
C GLN A 61 -12.76 -7.83 13.14
N GLN A 62 -13.39 -8.94 12.74
CA GLN A 62 -13.71 -9.24 11.34
C GLN A 62 -14.52 -8.12 10.67
N SER A 63 -15.43 -7.49 11.41
CA SER A 63 -16.21 -6.34 10.94
C SER A 63 -15.35 -5.12 10.54
N THR A 64 -14.17 -4.96 11.14
CA THR A 64 -13.22 -3.90 10.77
C THR A 64 -12.60 -4.19 9.40
N ILE A 65 -12.21 -5.45 9.18
CA ILE A 65 -11.69 -5.91 7.88
C ILE A 65 -12.74 -5.77 6.78
N ASP A 66 -14.01 -6.13 7.06
CA ASP A 66 -15.10 -6.00 6.10
C ASP A 66 -15.31 -4.54 5.65
N GLN A 67 -15.17 -3.57 6.56
CA GLN A 67 -15.24 -2.15 6.24
C GLN A 67 -14.09 -1.70 5.34
N SER A 68 -12.85 -2.12 5.66
CA SER A 68 -11.68 -1.83 4.82
C SER A 68 -11.81 -2.44 3.43
N LEU A 69 -12.24 -3.71 3.33
CA LEU A 69 -12.50 -4.38 2.06
C LEU A 69 -13.57 -3.66 1.24
N ALA A 70 -14.65 -3.17 1.86
CA ALA A 70 -15.67 -2.40 1.16
C ALA A 70 -15.10 -1.12 0.52
N ARG A 71 -14.19 -0.41 1.23
CA ARG A 71 -13.49 0.77 0.68
C ARG A 71 -12.55 0.38 -0.46
N ILE A 72 -11.77 -0.69 -0.30
CA ILE A 72 -10.85 -1.21 -1.32
C ILE A 72 -11.63 -1.58 -2.59
N PHE A 73 -12.72 -2.34 -2.47
CA PHE A 73 -13.52 -2.73 -3.63
C PHE A 73 -14.21 -1.55 -4.29
N LYS A 74 -14.66 -0.55 -3.53
CA LYS A 74 -15.20 0.70 -4.07
C LYS A 74 -14.15 1.45 -4.91
N VAL A 75 -12.91 1.51 -4.44
CA VAL A 75 -11.79 2.11 -5.20
C VAL A 75 -11.47 1.26 -6.44
N LYS A 76 -11.30 -0.05 -6.30
CA LYS A 76 -11.04 -0.95 -7.43
C LYS A 76 -12.11 -0.85 -8.52
N LYS A 77 -13.39 -0.78 -8.14
CA LYS A 77 -14.51 -0.59 -9.08
C LYS A 77 -14.45 0.75 -9.82
N ARG A 78 -13.98 1.82 -9.17
CA ARG A 78 -13.75 3.12 -9.82
C ARG A 78 -12.55 3.10 -10.74
N LEU A 79 -11.51 2.33 -10.38
CA LEU A 79 -10.30 2.13 -11.16
C LEU A 79 -10.43 1.07 -12.25
N GLN A 80 -11.57 0.39 -12.37
CA GLN A 80 -11.91 -0.39 -13.57
C GLN A 80 -12.11 0.57 -14.74
N THR A 81 -11.02 1.17 -15.19
CA THR A 81 -10.84 1.65 -16.54
C THR A 81 -10.94 0.42 -17.43
N SER A 82 -11.67 0.54 -18.55
CA SER A 82 -11.61 -0.40 -19.67
C SER A 82 -10.18 -0.92 -19.83
N GLU A 83 -9.98 -2.21 -20.10
CA GLU A 83 -8.68 -2.76 -20.48
C GLU A 83 -8.11 -1.86 -21.59
N ASN A 84 -7.25 -0.91 -21.21
CA ASN A 84 -6.64 -0.01 -22.15
C ASN A 84 -5.40 -0.77 -22.59
N THR A 85 -5.63 -1.68 -23.52
CA THR A 85 -4.58 -2.46 -24.19
C THR A 85 -3.68 -1.57 -25.06
N ASP A 86 -4.04 -0.30 -25.22
CA ASP A 86 -3.27 0.77 -25.88
C ASP A 86 -2.37 1.55 -24.89
N LEU A 87 -1.82 0.87 -23.88
CA LEU A 87 -0.76 1.46 -23.06
C LEU A 87 0.51 1.56 -23.91
N ASP A 88 0.84 2.78 -24.34
CA ASP A 88 2.12 3.06 -24.98
C ASP A 88 3.23 3.08 -23.93
N LEU A 89 3.87 1.92 -23.74
CA LEU A 89 5.00 1.76 -22.83
C LEU A 89 6.21 2.60 -23.25
N GLU A 90 6.33 2.94 -24.54
CA GLU A 90 7.43 3.73 -25.08
C GLU A 90 7.30 5.19 -24.62
N ASP A 91 6.09 5.75 -24.69
CA ASP A 91 5.78 7.09 -24.18
C ASP A 91 6.05 7.20 -22.67
N ILE A 92 5.59 6.20 -21.89
CA ILE A 92 5.85 6.15 -20.44
C ILE A 92 7.35 6.08 -20.15
N LEU A 93 8.11 5.31 -20.93
CA LEU A 93 9.56 5.22 -20.77
C LEU A 93 10.25 6.57 -21.06
N GLN A 94 9.83 7.27 -22.13
CA GLN A 94 10.37 8.58 -22.49
C GLN A 94 10.10 9.63 -21.40
N GLU A 95 8.90 9.67 -20.83
CA GLU A 95 8.58 10.57 -19.71
C GLU A 95 9.47 10.31 -18.50
N ASN A 96 9.69 9.04 -18.15
CA ASN A 96 10.57 8.66 -17.05
C ASN A 96 12.05 9.03 -17.31
N HIS A 97 12.51 8.95 -18.56
CA HIS A 97 13.85 9.41 -18.93
C HIS A 97 14.04 10.91 -18.70
N LYS A 98 13.03 11.73 -19.04
CA LYS A 98 13.07 13.18 -18.80
C LYS A 98 13.17 13.49 -17.30
N LEU A 99 12.32 12.86 -16.48
CA LEU A 99 12.41 13.00 -15.01
C LEU A 99 13.79 12.60 -14.49
N ALA A 100 14.33 11.48 -14.96
CA ALA A 100 15.65 11.01 -14.54
C ALA A 100 16.78 11.98 -14.94
N GLN A 101 16.65 12.68 -16.07
CA GLN A 101 17.59 13.74 -16.48
C GLN A 101 17.50 14.96 -15.56
N GLU A 102 16.29 15.46 -15.29
CA GLU A 102 16.04 16.58 -14.37
C GLU A 102 16.61 16.28 -12.98
N MET A 103 16.36 15.07 -12.45
CA MET A 103 16.93 14.64 -11.16
C MET A 103 18.47 14.66 -11.19
N ARG A 104 19.09 14.17 -12.27
CA ARG A 104 20.56 14.16 -12.41
C ARG A 104 21.16 15.57 -12.50
N GLU A 105 20.46 16.53 -13.09
CA GLU A 105 20.89 17.92 -13.14
C GLU A 105 20.83 18.56 -11.75
N TYR A 106 19.76 18.32 -11.00
CA TYR A 106 19.62 18.81 -9.63
C TYR A 106 20.71 18.27 -8.67
N PHE A 107 21.18 17.03 -8.85
CA PHE A 107 22.25 16.45 -8.03
C PHE A 107 23.68 16.83 -8.46
N LYS A 108 23.85 17.64 -9.53
CA LYS A 108 25.16 18.13 -9.98
C LYS A 108 25.49 19.55 -9.45
N GLU A 109 24.54 20.21 -8.80
CA GLU A 109 24.75 21.44 -8.02
C GLU A 109 24.99 21.12 -6.53
#